data_AF-A0A2G9TE72-F1
#
_entry.id   AF-A0A2G9TE72-F1
#
_cell.length_a   1.000
_cell.length_b   1.000
_cell.length_c   1.000
_cell.angle_alpha   90.00
_cell.angle_beta   90.00
_cell.angle_gamma   90.00
#
_symmetry.space_group_name_H-M   'P 1'
#
loop_
_entity.id
_entity.type
_entity.pdbx_description
1 polymer ?
#
loop_
_entity_poly.entity_id
_entity_poly.type
_entity_poly.pdbx_seq_one_letter_code
_entity_poly.pdbx_strand_id
1 'polypeptide(L)'
;MEYHPYLYAQHENGNYVTHGSFSEAVDAFYAAQEAQRQQQTALKMEKEAMKKLENVRKDQYRRITELEQSREEKMIMADLVIFNQSLVDSAIGIICNALAQKATWDEIERMHAQAVNSGDPVAK
;
A
#
# COMPACT_ATOMS: atom_id res chain seq x y z
N MET A 1 -27.99 -24.48 -16.34
CA MET A 1 -29.14 -25.40 -16.48
C MET A 1 -30.04 -24.79 -17.52
N GLU A 2 -30.50 -25.58 -18.48
CA GLU A 2 -31.42 -25.12 -19.54
C GLU A 2 -32.76 -25.80 -19.32
N TYR A 3 -33.86 -25.05 -19.46
CA TYR A 3 -35.21 -25.56 -19.27
C TYR A 3 -35.92 -25.69 -20.61
N HIS A 4 -36.45 -26.87 -20.88
CA HIS A 4 -37.30 -27.15 -22.02
C HIS A 4 -38.55 -27.91 -21.56
N PRO A 5 -39.77 -27.52 -21.99
CA PRO A 5 -41.00 -28.24 -21.64
C PRO A 5 -41.07 -29.68 -22.19
N TYR A 6 -40.26 -29.99 -23.20
CA TYR A 6 -40.14 -31.31 -23.81
C TYR A 6 -38.67 -31.67 -23.99
N LEU A 7 -38.35 -32.96 -23.96
CA LEU A 7 -37.03 -33.46 -24.32
C LEU A 7 -36.85 -33.36 -25.84
N TYR A 8 -35.93 -32.53 -26.30
CA TYR A 8 -35.57 -32.46 -27.72
C TYR A 8 -34.62 -33.59 -28.09
N ALA A 9 -34.78 -34.14 -29.30
CA ALA A 9 -34.00 -35.27 -29.81
C ALA A 9 -32.47 -35.05 -29.70
N GLN A 10 -32.01 -33.80 -29.84
CA GLN A 10 -30.60 -33.43 -29.69
C GLN A 10 -30.03 -33.67 -28.27
N HIS A 11 -30.89 -33.79 -27.26
CA HIS A 11 -30.51 -33.98 -25.85
C HIS A 11 -30.82 -35.40 -25.34
N GLU A 12 -31.36 -36.30 -26.15
CA GLU A 12 -31.75 -37.67 -25.74
C GLU A 12 -30.57 -38.49 -25.17
N ASN A 13 -29.37 -38.28 -25.71
CA ASN A 13 -28.15 -38.96 -25.24
C ASN A 13 -27.43 -38.22 -24.10
N GLY A 14 -28.02 -37.15 -23.58
CA GLY A 14 -27.46 -36.32 -22.51
C GLY A 14 -28.05 -36.61 -21.13
N ASN A 15 -27.60 -35.84 -20.13
CA ASN A 15 -28.19 -35.88 -18.80
C ASN A 15 -29.44 -34.99 -18.76
N TYR A 16 -30.60 -35.56 -18.49
CA TYR A 16 -31.86 -34.85 -18.31
C TYR A 16 -32.64 -35.40 -17.11
N VAL A 17 -33.55 -34.59 -16.58
CA VAL A 17 -34.45 -34.96 -15.49
C VAL A 17 -35.88 -34.70 -15.95
N THR A 18 -36.78 -35.65 -15.70
CA THR A 18 -38.20 -35.55 -16.01
C THR A 18 -39.00 -35.38 -14.72
N HIS A 19 -40.06 -34.57 -14.77
CA HIS A 19 -40.95 -34.31 -13.65
C HIS A 19 -42.39 -34.71 -13.99
N GLY A 20 -43.22 -34.96 -12.97
CA GLY A 20 -44.60 -35.43 -13.17
C GLY A 20 -45.55 -34.36 -13.70
N SER A 21 -45.20 -33.08 -13.54
CA SER A 21 -45.96 -31.96 -14.08
C SER A 21 -45.06 -30.80 -14.51
N PHE A 22 -45.59 -29.92 -15.37
CA PHE A 22 -44.92 -28.67 -15.73
C PHE A 22 -44.63 -27.79 -14.51
N SER A 23 -45.58 -27.68 -13.58
CA SER A 23 -45.42 -26.88 -12.36
C SER A 23 -44.23 -27.37 -11.54
N GLU A 24 -44.13 -28.68 -11.33
CA GLU A 24 -43.03 -29.29 -10.57
C GLU A 24 -41.68 -29.04 -11.25
N ALA A 25 -41.61 -29.15 -12.58
CA ALA A 25 -40.39 -28.89 -13.34
C ALA A 25 -39.93 -27.43 -13.23
N VAL A 26 -40.88 -26.48 -13.27
CA VAL A 26 -40.61 -25.05 -13.13
C VAL A 26 -40.14 -24.71 -11.72
N ASP A 27 -40.82 -25.24 -10.69
CA ASP A 27 -40.45 -25.03 -9.29
C ASP A 27 -39.03 -25.55 -9.01
N ALA A 28 -38.72 -26.76 -9.50
CA ALA A 28 -37.38 -27.36 -9.35
C ALA A 28 -36.30 -26.55 -10.08
N PHE A 29 -36.58 -26.07 -11.30
CA PHE A 29 -35.63 -25.26 -12.07
C PHE A 29 -35.30 -23.95 -11.36
N TYR A 30 -36.31 -23.19 -10.92
CA TYR A 30 -36.08 -21.92 -10.25
C TYR A 30 -35.48 -22.10 -8.85
N ALA A 31 -35.83 -23.17 -8.13
CA ALA A 31 -35.17 -23.51 -6.87
C ALA A 31 -33.66 -23.77 -7.07
N ALA A 32 -33.29 -24.52 -8.13
CA ALA A 32 -31.88 -24.78 -8.45
C ALA A 32 -31.14 -23.50 -8.88
N GLN A 33 -31.78 -22.64 -9.68
CA GLN A 33 -31.20 -21.38 -10.11
C GLN A 33 -30.98 -20.42 -8.93
N GLU A 34 -31.94 -20.34 -8.01
CA GLU A 34 -31.84 -19.49 -6.82
C GLU A 34 -30.76 -20.04 -5.86
N ALA A 35 -30.70 -21.35 -5.64
CA ALA A 35 -29.64 -21.98 -4.86
C ALA A 35 -28.24 -21.68 -5.45
N GLN A 36 -28.09 -21.78 -6.77
CA GLN A 36 -26.84 -21.43 -7.45
C GLN A 36 -26.45 -19.96 -7.23
N ARG A 37 -27.43 -19.04 -7.34
CA ARG A 37 -27.21 -17.61 -7.11
C ARG A 37 -26.80 -17.32 -5.66
N GLN A 38 -27.42 -17.97 -4.70
CA GLN A 38 -27.07 -17.86 -3.28
C GLN A 38 -25.64 -18.34 -3.03
N GLN A 39 -25.26 -19.49 -3.59
CA GLN A 39 -23.90 -20.02 -3.48
C GLN A 39 -22.87 -19.04 -4.09
N GLN A 40 -23.13 -18.48 -5.26
CA GLN A 40 -22.24 -17.49 -5.88
C GLN A 40 -22.10 -16.24 -5.04
N THR A 41 -23.19 -15.80 -4.41
CA THR A 41 -23.19 -14.63 -3.52
C THR A 41 -22.35 -14.91 -2.27
N ALA A 42 -22.52 -16.07 -1.65
CA ALA A 42 -21.72 -16.49 -0.49
C ALA A 42 -20.22 -16.54 -0.83
N LEU A 43 -19.85 -17.16 -1.95
CA LEU A 43 -18.45 -17.22 -2.42
C LEU A 43 -17.87 -15.82 -2.70
N LYS A 44 -18.68 -14.91 -3.24
CA LYS A 44 -18.25 -13.53 -3.46
C LYS A 44 -17.99 -12.80 -2.14
N MET A 45 -18.89 -12.94 -1.17
CA MET A 45 -18.73 -12.33 0.16
C MET A 45 -17.49 -12.85 0.87
N GLU A 46 -17.23 -14.16 0.82
CA GLU A 46 -16.03 -14.76 1.38
C GLU A 46 -14.75 -14.20 0.73
N LYS A 47 -14.71 -14.14 -0.60
CA LYS A 47 -13.58 -13.57 -1.34
C LYS A 47 -13.35 -12.09 -0.99
N GLU A 48 -14.41 -11.31 -0.86
CA GLU A 48 -14.30 -9.90 -0.46
C GLU A 48 -13.78 -9.74 0.96
N ALA A 49 -14.23 -10.57 1.91
CA ALA A 49 -13.71 -10.58 3.27
C ALA A 49 -12.22 -10.93 3.31
N MET A 50 -11.81 -11.98 2.59
CA MET A 50 -10.40 -12.37 2.47
C MET A 50 -9.53 -11.28 1.83
N LYS A 51 -10.04 -10.62 0.79
CA LYS A 51 -9.33 -9.50 0.15
C LYS A 51 -9.15 -8.32 1.10
N LYS A 52 -10.16 -7.99 1.90
CA LYS A 52 -10.04 -6.92 2.91
C LYS A 52 -8.97 -7.25 3.95
N LEU A 53 -8.95 -8.50 4.45
CA LEU A 53 -7.95 -8.97 5.40
C LEU A 53 -6.53 -8.85 4.82
N GLU A 54 -6.32 -9.33 3.60
CA GLU A 54 -5.01 -9.30 2.96
C GLU A 54 -4.53 -7.87 2.69
N ASN A 55 -5.44 -6.97 2.30
CA ASN A 55 -5.12 -5.56 2.13
C ASN A 55 -4.64 -4.91 3.44
N VAL A 56 -5.33 -5.19 4.57
CA VAL A 56 -4.94 -4.68 5.88
C VAL A 56 -3.57 -5.21 6.29
N ARG A 57 -3.35 -6.53 6.12
CA ARG A 57 -2.07 -7.16 6.42
C ARG A 57 -0.94 -6.52 5.60
N LYS A 58 -1.12 -6.38 4.29
CA LYS A 58 -0.12 -5.79 3.40
C LYS A 58 0.20 -4.34 3.76
N ASP A 59 -0.81 -3.54 4.08
CA ASP A 59 -0.62 -2.15 4.51
C ASP A 59 0.15 -2.06 5.83
N GLN A 60 -0.17 -2.92 6.80
CA GLN A 60 0.56 -2.98 8.06
C GLN A 60 2.03 -3.36 7.86
N TYR A 61 2.31 -4.41 7.07
CA TYR A 61 3.69 -4.80 6.76
C TYR A 61 4.46 -3.66 6.09
N ARG A 62 3.86 -3.02 5.09
CA ARG A 62 4.48 -1.87 4.41
C ARG A 62 4.83 -0.76 5.40
N ARG A 63 3.89 -0.36 6.26
CA ARG A 63 4.12 0.71 7.25
C ARG A 63 5.23 0.34 8.24
N ILE A 64 5.29 -0.92 8.68
CA ILE A 64 6.35 -1.38 9.57
C ILE A 64 7.71 -1.26 8.87
N THR A 65 7.82 -1.76 7.64
CA THR A 65 9.06 -1.67 6.86
C THR A 65 9.49 -0.22 6.61
N GLU A 66 8.56 0.68 6.26
CA GLU A 66 8.85 2.11 6.09
C GLU A 66 9.33 2.77 7.40
N LEU A 67 8.72 2.40 8.54
CA LEU A 67 9.14 2.90 9.85
C LEU A 67 10.52 2.38 10.25
N GLU A 68 10.83 1.12 9.95
CA GLU A 68 12.14 0.52 10.22
C GLU A 68 13.24 1.21 9.40
N GLN A 69 13.00 1.42 8.10
CA GLN A 69 13.92 2.17 7.23
C GLN A 69 14.13 3.60 7.72
N SER A 70 13.04 4.31 8.04
CA SER A 70 13.14 5.68 8.56
C SER A 70 13.88 5.73 9.90
N ARG A 71 13.73 4.72 10.75
CA ARG A 71 14.49 4.61 12.00
C ARG A 71 15.97 4.40 11.72
N GLU A 72 16.33 3.49 10.83
CA GLU A 72 17.71 3.20 10.47
C GLU A 72 18.42 4.44 9.90
N GLU A 73 17.79 5.13 8.95
CA GLU A 73 18.30 6.39 8.40
C GLU A 73 18.53 7.44 9.49
N LYS A 74 17.58 7.60 10.42
CA LYS A 74 17.71 8.56 11.54
C LYS A 74 18.79 8.16 12.53
N MET A 75 18.98 6.86 12.78
CA MET A 75 20.07 6.39 13.64
C MET A 75 21.42 6.71 13.01
N ILE A 76 21.60 6.43 11.72
CA ILE A 76 22.82 6.77 10.99
C ILE A 76 23.06 8.29 11.02
N MET A 77 22.02 9.10 10.78
CA MET A 77 22.13 10.56 10.84
C MET A 77 22.52 11.04 12.25
N ALA A 78 21.92 10.49 13.30
CA ALA A 78 22.24 10.84 14.68
C ALA A 78 23.70 10.46 15.01
N ASP A 79 24.13 9.25 14.62
CA ASP A 79 25.51 8.80 14.82
C ASP A 79 26.49 9.73 14.11
N LEU A 80 26.21 10.12 12.87
CA LEU A 80 27.04 11.09 12.13
C LEU A 80 27.11 12.46 12.83
N VAL A 81 26.00 12.96 13.36
CA VAL A 81 26.00 14.21 14.14
C VAL A 81 26.85 14.07 15.39
N ILE A 82 26.73 12.95 16.12
CA ILE A 82 27.50 12.68 17.34
C ILE A 82 28.99 12.57 17.03
N PHE A 83 29.39 11.82 15.99
CA PHE A 83 30.79 11.65 15.63
C PHE A 83 31.44 12.96 15.13
N ASN A 84 30.64 13.86 14.56
CA ASN A 84 31.12 15.14 14.02
C ASN A 84 30.69 16.33 14.89
N GLN A 85 30.39 16.10 16.17
CA GLN A 85 29.77 17.10 17.05
C GLN A 85 30.52 18.43 17.05
N SER A 86 31.85 18.43 17.13
CA SER A 86 32.65 19.66 17.16
C SER A 86 32.53 20.48 15.88
N LEU A 87 32.44 19.83 14.71
CA LEU A 87 32.24 20.49 13.43
C LEU A 87 30.81 21.04 13.31
N VAL A 88 29.81 20.25 13.75
CA VAL A 88 28.40 20.66 13.75
C VAL A 88 28.19 21.88 14.65
N ASP A 89 28.70 21.85 15.88
CA ASP A 89 28.62 22.96 16.84
C ASP A 89 29.31 24.22 16.28
N SER A 90 30.45 24.04 15.61
CA SER A 90 31.18 25.15 14.97
C SER A 90 30.39 25.76 13.81
N ALA A 91 29.80 24.93 12.94
CA ALA A 91 28.96 25.38 11.84
C ALA A 91 27.74 26.16 12.35
N ILE A 92 27.04 25.62 13.36
CA ILE A 92 25.91 26.28 14.01
C ILE A 92 26.35 27.64 14.57
N GLY A 93 27.47 27.69 15.29
CA GLY A 93 28.02 28.92 15.86
C GLY A 93 28.30 30.00 14.81
N ILE A 94 28.91 29.63 13.68
CA ILE A 94 29.22 30.56 12.58
C ILE A 94 27.93 31.15 11.99
N ILE A 95 26.94 30.31 11.68
CA ILE A 95 25.67 30.76 11.11
C ILE A 95 24.90 31.63 12.10
N CYS A 96 24.81 31.23 13.37
CA CYS A 96 24.16 32.01 14.42
C CYS A 96 24.82 33.38 14.61
N ASN A 97 26.16 33.45 14.54
CA ASN A 97 26.88 34.70 14.64
C ASN A 97 26.62 35.61 13.43
N ALA A 98 26.64 35.07 12.22
CA ALA A 98 26.31 35.83 11.00
C ALA A 98 24.88 36.40 11.06
N LEU A 99 23.92 35.60 11.52
CA LEU A 99 22.54 36.06 11.73
C LEU A 99 22.45 37.13 12.81
N ALA A 100 23.19 37.02 13.92
CA ALA A 100 23.25 38.03 14.97
C ALA A 100 23.80 39.37 14.47
N GLN A 101 24.73 39.32 13.51
CA GLN A 101 25.26 40.48 12.80
C GLN A 101 24.33 41.02 11.70
N LYS A 102 23.12 40.44 11.56
CA LYS A 102 22.13 40.77 10.52
C LYS A 102 22.65 40.57 9.10
N ALA A 103 23.57 39.62 8.90
CA ALA A 103 24.01 39.24 7.57
C ALA A 103 22.83 38.71 6.75
N THR A 104 22.78 39.12 5.49
CA THR A 104 21.86 38.61 4.48
C THR A 104 22.29 37.22 4.00
N TRP A 105 21.37 36.44 3.43
CA TRP A 105 21.71 35.12 2.89
C TRP A 105 22.81 35.17 1.81
N ASP A 106 22.82 36.22 0.96
CA ASP A 106 23.87 36.43 -0.04
C ASP A 106 25.26 36.71 0.58
N GLU A 107 25.31 37.31 1.77
CA GLU A 107 26.56 37.53 2.50
C GLU A 107 27.05 36.24 3.17
N ILE A 108 26.13 35.44 3.72
CA ILE A 108 26.43 34.12 4.29
C ILE A 108 26.97 33.17 3.22
N GLU A 109 26.37 33.17 2.03
CA GLU A 109 26.84 32.34 0.91
C GLU A 109 28.23 32.76 0.42
N ARG A 110 28.51 34.06 0.37
CA ARG A 110 29.86 34.58 0.07
C ARG A 110 30.88 34.20 1.14
N MET A 111 30.51 34.28 2.42
CA MET A 111 31.35 33.83 3.53
C MET A 111 31.66 32.34 3.44
N HIS A 112 30.65 31.51 3.12
CA HIS A 112 30.82 30.08 2.88
C HIS A 112 31.78 29.82 1.71
N ALA A 113 31.61 30.47 0.56
CA ALA A 113 32.49 30.30 -0.58
C ALA A 113 33.96 30.67 -0.27
N GLN A 114 34.18 31.71 0.54
CA GLN A 114 35.52 32.08 1.00
C GLN A 114 36.11 31.03 1.94
N ALA A 115 35.32 30.47 2.87
CA ALA A 115 35.76 29.42 3.78
C ALA A 115 36.11 28.11 3.04
N VAL A 116 35.31 27.72 2.05
CA VAL A 116 35.58 26.59 1.14
C VAL A 116 36.92 26.78 0.42
N ASN A 117 37.14 27.95 -0.20
CA ASN A 117 38.39 28.27 -0.90
C ASN A 117 39.61 28.30 0.03
N SER A 118 39.40 28.60 1.31
CA SER A 118 40.44 28.62 2.33
C SER A 118 40.73 27.23 2.90
N GLY A 119 39.95 26.21 2.52
CA GLY A 119 40.09 24.83 3.01
C GLY A 119 39.61 24.65 4.45
N ASP A 120 38.69 25.50 4.92
CA ASP A 120 38.12 25.39 6.27
C ASP A 120 37.43 24.02 6.44
N PRO A 121 37.80 23.22 7.45
CA PRO A 121 37.21 21.90 7.67
C PRO A 121 35.70 21.95 7.99
N VAL A 122 35.18 23.09 8.45
CA VAL A 122 33.74 23.30 8.72
C VAL A 122 32.97 23.64 7.44
N ALA A 123 33.65 24.20 6.43
CA ALA A 123 33.07 24.58 5.14
C ALA A 123 33.44 23.60 4.01
N LYS A 124 33.82 22.37 4.36
CA LYS A 124 34.15 21.32 3.40
C LYS A 124 32.93 20.67 2.75
#